data_AF-A0A6S6VJ09-F1
#
_entry.id   AF-A0A6S6VJ09-F1
#
_cell.length_a   1.000
_cell.length_b   1.000
_cell.length_c   1.000
_cell.angle_alpha   90.00
_cell.angle_beta   90.00
_cell.angle_gamma   90.00
#
_symmetry.space_group_name_H-M   'P 1'
#
loop_
_entity.id
_entity.type
_entity.pdbx_description
1 polymer ?
#
loop_
_entity_poly.entity_id
_entity_poly.type
_entity_poly.pdbx_seq_one_letter_code
_entity_poly.pdbx_strand_id
1 'polypeptide(L)'
;MAWLSQLLSRNGATSDGSPFTAQDDPDWSYTFEPEDFVPSSDKNGRPRDGDRVSLEQERALLPYMPALLDDLLPPCGLQPQVAYGNVVRRLRKIWLQRALQDANNVPLVEICKWILQDLKIEAEDSPVGSEYRTKQRQPWRREDVFKYEICWTKYFVREAEVLEQRKSMSEEELAKQDFRDKLHPIPKELDIYVRKSCNKKNVLDSWKAWHVRKRQVLGSRDTGLGMDGTQDADMEESEDDEDSQRHGID
;
A
#
# COMPACT_ATOMS: atom_id res chain seq x y z
N MET A 1 -35.49 -29.84 -54.23
CA MET A 1 -35.04 -31.04 -53.51
C MET A 1 -34.93 -30.62 -52.03
N ALA A 2 -36.03 -30.58 -51.27
CA ALA A 2 -36.61 -31.70 -50.50
C ALA A 2 -35.49 -32.37 -49.68
N TRP A 3 -35.43 -32.24 -48.35
CA TRP A 3 -36.20 -33.09 -47.41
C TRP A 3 -36.81 -32.34 -46.20
N LEU A 4 -38.06 -32.71 -45.92
CA LEU A 4 -38.98 -32.44 -44.78
C LEU A 4 -38.53 -33.22 -43.52
N SER A 5 -38.58 -32.67 -42.31
CA SER A 5 -39.69 -32.61 -41.32
C SER A 5 -40.11 -33.92 -40.62
N GLN A 6 -40.26 -33.78 -39.28
CA GLN A 6 -41.26 -34.40 -38.38
C GLN A 6 -41.06 -35.82 -37.79
N LEU A 7 -41.12 -35.89 -36.46
CA LEU A 7 -42.12 -36.58 -35.59
C LEU A 7 -41.46 -36.88 -34.22
N LEU A 8 -41.75 -36.20 -33.10
CA LEU A 8 -42.95 -36.18 -32.24
C LEU A 8 -43.47 -37.54 -31.73
N SER A 9 -43.64 -37.56 -30.40
CA SER A 9 -44.57 -38.35 -29.58
C SER A 9 -44.10 -39.74 -29.12
N ARG A 10 -44.44 -40.26 -27.92
CA ARG A 10 -45.13 -39.82 -26.68
C ARG A 10 -45.27 -41.09 -25.82
N ASN A 11 -45.62 -40.91 -24.54
CA ASN A 11 -46.14 -41.87 -23.54
C ASN A 11 -45.10 -42.17 -22.43
N GLY A 12 -45.32 -41.90 -21.13
CA GLY A 12 -46.53 -41.55 -20.39
C GLY A 12 -46.90 -42.65 -19.39
N ALA A 13 -46.81 -42.37 -18.08
CA ALA A 13 -47.56 -42.95 -16.95
C ALA A 13 -47.04 -42.28 -15.64
N THR A 14 -47.78 -41.44 -14.88
CA THR A 14 -48.80 -41.74 -13.84
C THR A 14 -48.28 -42.74 -12.79
N SER A 15 -48.38 -42.60 -11.47
CA SER A 15 -49.11 -41.75 -10.53
C SER A 15 -48.61 -42.09 -9.11
N ASP A 16 -49.07 -41.34 -8.10
CA ASP A 16 -49.06 -41.62 -6.65
C ASP A 16 -47.74 -41.31 -5.92
N GLY A 17 -47.70 -40.56 -4.81
CA GLY A 17 -48.74 -40.09 -3.91
C GLY A 17 -48.20 -40.20 -2.48
N SER A 18 -48.17 -39.06 -1.75
CA SER A 18 -48.01 -38.94 -0.28
C SER A 18 -46.58 -38.96 0.29
N PRO A 19 -46.34 -38.42 1.51
CA PRO A 19 -46.80 -37.17 2.09
C PRO A 19 -45.63 -36.21 2.38
N PHE A 20 -45.93 -34.92 2.43
CA PHE A 20 -44.99 -33.87 2.85
C PHE A 20 -44.79 -33.97 4.37
N THR A 21 -43.75 -34.68 4.82
CA THR A 21 -43.28 -34.58 6.22
C THR A 21 -42.44 -33.31 6.34
N ALA A 22 -43.06 -32.26 6.89
CA ALA A 22 -42.35 -31.15 7.50
C ALA A 22 -41.62 -31.69 8.75
N GLN A 23 -40.32 -31.89 8.66
CA GLN A 23 -39.49 -32.21 9.81
C GLN A 23 -38.12 -31.55 9.69
N ASP A 24 -37.82 -30.82 10.76
CA ASP A 24 -36.50 -30.41 11.23
C ASP A 24 -35.88 -29.17 10.55
N ASP A 25 -36.36 -28.00 10.98
CA ASP A 25 -35.54 -26.79 11.04
C ASP A 25 -34.25 -27.10 11.83
N PRO A 26 -33.06 -26.93 11.26
CA PRO A 26 -31.82 -27.03 12.03
C PRO A 26 -31.77 -25.87 13.03
N ASP A 27 -31.87 -26.22 14.30
CA ASP A 27 -31.68 -25.34 15.44
C ASP A 27 -30.27 -24.72 15.37
N TRP A 28 -30.20 -23.45 14.99
CA TRP A 28 -28.96 -22.68 14.85
C TRP A 28 -28.38 -22.23 16.21
N SER A 29 -28.83 -22.79 17.33
CA SER A 29 -28.23 -22.55 18.64
C SER A 29 -27.00 -23.44 18.87
N TYR A 30 -26.00 -23.38 17.99
CA TYR A 30 -24.66 -23.83 18.35
C TYR A 30 -23.99 -22.70 19.14
N THR A 31 -24.18 -22.74 20.45
CA THR A 31 -23.37 -22.00 21.41
C THR A 31 -21.90 -22.33 21.15
N PHE A 32 -21.16 -21.34 20.66
CA PHE A 32 -19.70 -21.36 20.68
C PHE A 32 -19.27 -21.47 22.14
N GLU A 33 -18.87 -22.67 22.55
CA GLU A 33 -18.09 -22.82 23.77
C GLU A 33 -16.76 -22.09 23.54
N PRO A 34 -16.36 -21.16 24.43
CA PRO A 34 -15.04 -20.59 24.36
C PRO A 34 -14.05 -21.69 24.78
N GLU A 35 -13.56 -22.45 23.80
CA GLU A 35 -12.34 -23.22 24.00
C GLU A 35 -11.25 -22.23 24.40
N ASP A 36 -10.68 -22.43 25.58
CA ASP A 36 -9.55 -21.67 26.10
C ASP A 36 -8.41 -21.72 25.08
N PHE A 37 -8.37 -20.68 24.24
CA PHE A 37 -7.37 -20.52 23.20
C PHE A 37 -6.04 -20.23 23.86
N VAL A 38 -5.28 -21.28 24.16
CA VAL A 38 -3.90 -21.16 24.59
C VAL A 38 -3.15 -20.46 23.46
N PRO A 39 -2.61 -19.23 23.66
CA PRO A 39 -1.88 -18.53 22.63
C PRO A 39 -0.53 -19.22 22.44
N SER A 40 -0.49 -20.22 21.57
CA SER A 40 0.76 -20.77 21.09
C SER A 40 1.37 -19.73 20.14
N SER A 41 2.24 -18.91 20.70
CA SER A 41 3.06 -17.95 19.97
C SER A 41 3.93 -18.72 18.98
N ASP A 42 3.73 -18.48 17.68
CA ASP A 42 4.73 -18.88 16.70
C ASP A 42 6.06 -18.24 17.10
N LYS A 43 7.14 -19.03 17.11
CA LYS A 43 8.47 -18.63 17.61
C LYS A 43 9.09 -17.42 16.89
N ASN A 44 8.42 -16.91 15.84
CA ASN A 44 8.85 -15.79 15.02
C ASN A 44 8.14 -14.47 15.40
N GLY A 45 7.30 -14.47 16.45
CA GLY A 45 6.57 -13.29 16.95
C GLY A 45 5.46 -12.79 16.02
N ARG A 46 5.21 -13.45 14.90
CA ARG A 46 4.26 -13.01 13.86
C ARG A 46 2.84 -12.85 14.45
N PRO A 47 2.20 -11.67 14.31
CA PRO A 47 0.84 -11.48 14.80
C PRO A 47 -0.16 -12.42 14.10
N ARG A 48 -1.05 -13.06 14.86
CA ARG A 48 -2.13 -13.88 14.32
C ARG A 48 -3.27 -13.02 13.78
N ASP A 49 -4.06 -13.59 12.87
CA ASP A 49 -5.13 -12.89 12.16
C ASP A 49 -6.31 -12.42 13.05
N GLY A 50 -6.37 -12.86 14.32
CA GLY A 50 -7.46 -12.62 15.27
C GLY A 50 -7.38 -11.35 16.10
N ASP A 51 -6.20 -10.74 16.30
CA ASP A 51 -6.06 -9.55 17.15
C ASP A 51 -6.52 -8.29 16.40
N ARG A 52 -7.79 -7.90 16.56
CA ARG A 52 -8.29 -6.64 16.01
C ARG A 52 -7.95 -5.49 16.94
N VAL A 53 -7.20 -4.53 16.41
CA VAL A 53 -6.98 -3.22 17.06
C VAL A 53 -8.29 -2.45 17.09
N SER A 54 -8.64 -1.86 18.22
CA SER A 54 -9.85 -1.04 18.32
C SER A 54 -9.72 0.23 17.47
N LEU A 55 -10.84 0.79 17.01
CA LEU A 55 -10.83 1.97 16.15
C LEU A 55 -10.23 3.21 16.85
N GLU A 56 -10.40 3.31 18.17
CA GLU A 56 -9.81 4.37 18.99
C GLU A 56 -8.29 4.21 19.09
N GLN A 57 -7.82 2.98 19.33
CA GLN A 57 -6.39 2.67 19.35
C GLN A 57 -5.73 2.91 17.99
N GLU A 58 -6.39 2.53 16.89
CA GLU A 58 -5.88 2.81 15.55
C GLU A 58 -5.67 4.32 15.37
N ARG A 59 -6.69 5.13 15.67
CA ARG A 59 -6.60 6.59 15.56
C ARG A 59 -5.46 7.19 16.38
N ALA A 60 -5.21 6.68 17.58
CA ALA A 60 -4.11 7.13 18.44
C ALA A 60 -2.73 6.80 17.85
N LEU A 61 -2.62 5.70 17.11
CA LEU A 61 -1.37 5.23 16.51
C LEU A 61 -1.10 5.79 15.11
N LEU A 62 -2.13 6.25 14.38
CA LEU A 62 -1.98 6.81 13.03
C LEU A 62 -0.91 7.90 12.91
N PRO A 63 -0.74 8.85 13.86
CA PRO A 63 0.31 9.87 13.76
C PRO A 63 1.74 9.31 13.77
N TYR A 64 1.94 8.11 14.33
CA TYR A 64 3.23 7.44 14.42
C TYR A 64 3.47 6.43 13.28
N MET A 65 2.44 6.13 12.50
CA MET A 65 2.51 5.19 11.40
C MET A 65 3.44 5.75 10.30
N PRO A 66 4.42 4.98 9.80
CA PRO A 66 5.30 5.46 8.73
C PRO A 66 4.52 5.91 7.50
N ALA A 67 4.93 7.02 6.87
CA ALA A 67 4.30 7.52 5.63
C ALA A 67 4.30 6.47 4.51
N LEU A 68 5.27 5.56 4.51
CA LEU A 68 5.32 4.41 3.61
C LEU A 68 3.99 3.62 3.61
N LEU A 69 3.33 3.53 4.76
CA LEU A 69 2.06 2.79 4.97
C LEU A 69 0.80 3.67 4.85
N ASP A 70 0.92 4.92 4.39
CA ASP A 70 -0.26 5.76 4.12
C ASP A 70 -1.12 5.15 2.97
N ASP A 71 -2.38 5.57 2.89
CA ASP A 71 -3.40 5.07 1.97
C ASP A 71 -3.45 5.79 0.60
N LEU A 72 -2.52 6.72 0.35
CA LEU A 72 -2.47 7.49 -0.88
C LEU A 72 -2.06 6.63 -2.07
N LEU A 73 -2.92 6.62 -3.07
CA LEU A 73 -2.76 5.77 -4.23
C LEU A 73 -1.59 6.23 -5.14
N PRO A 74 -0.81 5.27 -5.66
CA PRO A 74 0.24 5.57 -6.64
C PRO A 74 -0.37 5.98 -7.99
N PRO A 75 0.34 6.80 -8.79
CA PRO A 75 -0.12 7.29 -10.09
C PRO A 75 0.05 6.22 -11.19
N CYS A 76 -0.74 5.15 -11.10
CA CYS A 76 -0.70 4.01 -12.02
C CYS A 76 -2.10 3.48 -12.36
N GLY A 77 -2.16 2.38 -13.11
CA GLY A 77 -3.42 1.76 -13.52
C GLY A 77 -4.19 1.13 -12.35
N LEU A 78 -5.48 0.87 -12.57
CA LEU A 78 -6.40 0.35 -11.56
C LEU A 78 -5.93 -0.97 -10.93
N GLN A 79 -5.44 -1.92 -11.72
CA GLN A 79 -4.97 -3.22 -11.22
C GLN A 79 -3.81 -3.06 -10.21
N PRO A 80 -2.70 -2.36 -10.56
CA PRO A 80 -1.68 -2.04 -9.57
C PRO A 80 -2.19 -1.23 -8.37
N GLN A 81 -3.12 -0.28 -8.54
CA GLN A 81 -3.67 0.50 -7.42
C GLN A 81 -4.47 -0.35 -6.44
N VAL A 82 -5.30 -1.29 -6.93
CA VAL A 82 -6.04 -2.22 -6.07
C VAL A 82 -5.06 -3.11 -5.30
N ALA A 83 -4.04 -3.64 -5.99
CA ALA A 83 -2.99 -4.43 -5.36
C ALA A 83 -2.24 -3.65 -4.28
N TYR A 84 -1.91 -2.37 -4.54
CA TYR A 84 -1.31 -1.47 -3.57
C TYR A 84 -2.17 -1.36 -2.30
N GLY A 85 -3.46 -1.05 -2.45
CA GLY A 85 -4.38 -0.91 -1.32
C GLY A 85 -4.52 -2.20 -0.51
N ASN A 86 -4.53 -3.36 -1.17
CA ASN A 86 -4.57 -4.66 -0.47
C ASN A 86 -3.31 -4.91 0.35
N VAL A 87 -2.13 -4.65 -0.21
CA VAL A 87 -0.85 -4.81 0.50
C VAL A 87 -0.74 -3.83 1.67
N VAL A 88 -1.05 -2.55 1.45
CA VAL A 88 -1.05 -1.53 2.51
C VAL A 88 -1.99 -1.92 3.65
N ARG A 89 -3.20 -2.39 3.36
CA ARG A 89 -4.14 -2.83 4.40
C ARG A 89 -3.57 -3.95 5.27
N ARG A 90 -2.89 -4.93 4.66
CA ARG A 90 -2.21 -6.02 5.39
C ARG A 90 -1.03 -5.49 6.22
N LEU A 91 -0.18 -4.66 5.63
CA LEU A 91 0.96 -4.03 6.32
C LEU A 91 0.50 -3.21 7.54
N ARG A 92 -0.51 -2.35 7.36
CA ARG A 92 -1.07 -1.51 8.43
C ARG A 92 -1.64 -2.35 9.55
N LYS A 93 -2.38 -3.43 9.24
CA LYS A 93 -2.93 -4.34 10.25
C LYS A 93 -1.81 -4.89 11.15
N ILE A 94 -0.76 -5.45 10.54
CA ILE A 94 0.37 -6.04 11.28
C ILE A 94 1.14 -4.96 12.05
N TRP A 95 1.37 -3.80 11.42
CA TRP A 95 2.07 -2.68 12.06
C TRP A 95 1.32 -2.20 13.30
N LEU A 96 0.00 -2.00 13.22
CA LEU A 96 -0.83 -1.55 14.35
C LEU A 96 -0.83 -2.56 15.50
N GLN A 97 -0.93 -3.86 15.19
CA GLN A 97 -0.86 -4.92 16.21
C GLN A 97 0.48 -4.89 16.96
N ARG A 98 1.59 -4.61 16.26
CA ARG A 98 2.92 -4.49 16.89
C ARG A 98 3.10 -3.18 17.63
N ALA A 99 2.61 -2.07 17.09
CA ALA A 99 2.70 -0.76 17.71
C ALA A 99 1.93 -0.68 19.04
N LEU A 100 0.89 -1.50 19.23
CA LEU A 100 0.23 -1.66 20.53
C LEU A 100 1.13 -2.27 21.61
N GLN A 101 2.06 -3.13 21.24
CA GLN A 101 2.98 -3.78 22.17
C GLN A 101 4.19 -2.89 22.45
N ASP A 102 4.80 -2.37 21.39
CA ASP A 102 5.91 -1.42 21.45
C ASP A 102 5.88 -0.49 20.23
N ALA A 103 5.36 0.73 20.44
CA ALA A 103 5.24 1.74 19.40
C ALA A 103 6.59 2.26 18.89
N ASN A 104 7.65 2.18 19.72
CA ASN A 104 8.95 2.76 19.40
C ASN A 104 9.84 1.81 18.58
N ASN A 105 9.57 0.51 18.63
CA ASN A 105 10.40 -0.51 17.99
C ASN A 105 9.59 -1.46 17.09
N VAL A 106 8.82 -0.90 16.16
CA VAL A 106 8.09 -1.70 15.17
C VAL A 106 9.04 -2.07 14.01
N PRO A 107 9.35 -3.36 13.78
CA PRO A 107 10.33 -3.78 12.78
C PRO A 107 9.73 -3.76 11.37
N LEU A 108 9.67 -2.58 10.76
CA LEU A 108 8.99 -2.36 9.47
C LEU A 108 9.51 -3.27 8.35
N VAL A 109 10.83 -3.46 8.27
CA VAL A 109 11.47 -4.33 7.26
C VAL A 109 10.98 -5.78 7.41
N GLU A 110 10.94 -6.30 8.63
CA GLU A 110 10.50 -7.67 8.90
C GLU A 110 9.01 -7.87 8.61
N ILE A 111 8.17 -6.88 8.94
CA ILE A 111 6.76 -6.87 8.57
C ILE A 111 6.58 -6.97 7.05
N CYS A 112 7.33 -6.17 6.28
CA CYS A 112 7.29 -6.22 4.82
C CYS A 112 7.75 -7.59 4.28
N LYS A 113 8.80 -8.17 4.87
CA LYS A 113 9.33 -9.49 4.48
C LYS A 113 8.34 -10.62 4.77
N TRP A 114 7.62 -10.60 5.89
CA TRP A 114 6.61 -11.63 6.18
C TRP A 114 5.50 -11.64 5.14
N ILE A 115 4.94 -10.48 4.77
CA ILE A 115 3.89 -10.44 3.76
C ILE A 115 4.43 -10.87 2.39
N LEU A 116 5.67 -10.49 2.04
CA LEU A 116 6.30 -11.00 0.82
C LEU A 116 6.42 -12.53 0.83
N GLN A 117 6.81 -13.11 1.97
CA GLN A 117 6.91 -14.56 2.12
C GLN A 117 5.53 -15.23 2.00
N ASP A 118 4.50 -14.67 2.63
CA ASP A 118 3.13 -15.18 2.53
C ASP A 118 2.62 -15.22 1.09
N LEU A 119 2.82 -14.12 0.36
CA LEU A 119 2.40 -14.06 -1.03
C LEU A 119 3.22 -14.99 -1.93
N LYS A 120 4.48 -15.28 -1.57
CA LYS A 120 5.31 -16.27 -2.27
C LYS A 120 4.81 -17.69 -2.03
N ILE A 121 4.54 -18.06 -0.78
CA ILE A 121 3.95 -19.37 -0.43
C ILE A 121 2.63 -19.55 -1.19
N GLU A 122 1.76 -18.54 -1.18
CA GLU A 122 0.50 -18.62 -1.93
C GLU A 122 0.71 -18.70 -3.46
N ALA A 123 1.78 -18.12 -3.98
CA ALA A 123 2.15 -18.25 -5.39
C ALA A 123 2.78 -19.62 -5.71
N GLU A 124 3.32 -20.34 -4.73
CA GLU A 124 3.77 -21.72 -4.89
C GLU A 124 2.55 -22.67 -4.91
N ASP A 125 1.60 -22.46 -4.00
CA ASP A 125 0.35 -23.25 -3.93
C ASP A 125 -0.59 -22.98 -5.12
N SER A 126 -0.61 -21.73 -5.61
CA SER A 126 -1.45 -21.29 -6.72
C SER A 126 -0.67 -20.28 -7.57
N PRO A 127 0.11 -20.76 -8.56
CA PRO A 127 0.95 -19.92 -9.42
C PRO A 127 0.19 -18.79 -10.12
N VAL A 128 0.88 -17.68 -10.37
CA VAL A 128 0.29 -16.54 -11.09
C VAL A 128 -0.17 -17.00 -12.47
N GLY A 129 -1.47 -16.82 -12.74
CA GLY A 129 -2.13 -17.21 -13.98
C GLY A 129 -2.72 -18.63 -13.97
N SER A 130 -2.46 -19.46 -12.95
CA SER A 130 -3.06 -20.80 -12.86
C SER A 130 -4.57 -20.74 -12.64
N GLU A 131 -5.04 -19.74 -11.90
CA GLU A 131 -6.44 -19.52 -11.55
C GLU A 131 -7.12 -18.46 -12.43
N TYR A 132 -6.63 -18.29 -13.67
CA TYR A 132 -7.20 -17.29 -14.58
C TYR A 132 -8.67 -17.60 -14.88
N ARG A 133 -9.54 -16.62 -14.61
CA ARG A 133 -11.02 -16.71 -14.71
C ARG A 133 -11.69 -17.66 -13.71
N THR A 134 -10.96 -18.22 -12.76
CA THR A 134 -11.55 -18.97 -11.65
C THR A 134 -11.75 -18.05 -10.44
N LYS A 135 -12.50 -18.50 -9.45
CA LYS A 135 -12.66 -17.83 -8.16
C LYS A 135 -11.99 -18.60 -7.01
N GLN A 136 -11.00 -19.44 -7.33
CA GLN A 136 -10.46 -20.42 -6.38
C GLN A 136 -9.42 -19.85 -5.42
N ARG A 137 -8.72 -18.77 -5.79
CA ARG A 137 -7.74 -18.12 -4.90
C ARG A 137 -8.41 -17.61 -3.63
N GLN A 138 -7.79 -17.85 -2.48
CA GLN A 138 -8.28 -17.39 -1.17
C GLN A 138 -7.27 -16.43 -0.51
N PRO A 139 -7.69 -15.23 -0.10
CA PRO A 139 -8.99 -14.62 -0.37
C PRO A 139 -9.19 -14.33 -1.86
N TRP A 140 -10.45 -14.30 -2.31
CA TRP A 140 -10.76 -14.08 -3.72
C TRP A 140 -10.18 -12.77 -4.25
N ARG A 141 -9.36 -12.87 -5.31
CA ARG A 141 -8.79 -11.73 -6.03
C ARG A 141 -8.45 -12.13 -7.47
N ARG A 142 -8.41 -11.13 -8.37
CA ARG A 142 -8.03 -11.34 -9.77
C ARG A 142 -6.54 -11.66 -9.88
N GLU A 143 -6.17 -12.53 -10.81
CA GLU A 143 -4.78 -12.90 -11.06
C GLU A 143 -3.87 -11.71 -11.37
N ASP A 144 -4.33 -10.78 -12.21
CA ASP A 144 -3.56 -9.57 -12.52
C ASP A 144 -3.29 -8.71 -11.27
N VAL A 145 -4.24 -8.67 -10.33
CA VAL A 145 -4.07 -7.94 -9.06
C VAL A 145 -3.06 -8.68 -8.19
N PHE A 146 -3.16 -10.00 -8.07
CA PHE A 146 -2.22 -10.81 -7.27
C PHE A 146 -0.78 -10.67 -7.77
N LYS A 147 -0.54 -10.68 -9.09
CA LYS A 147 0.78 -10.40 -9.67
C LYS A 147 1.36 -9.08 -9.12
N TYR A 148 0.55 -8.02 -9.13
CA TYR A 148 0.98 -6.71 -8.62
C TYR A 148 1.13 -6.68 -7.09
N GLU A 149 0.41 -7.49 -6.32
CA GLU A 149 0.59 -7.56 -4.86
C GLU A 149 2.00 -8.08 -4.51
N ILE A 150 2.50 -9.08 -5.24
CA ILE A 150 3.89 -9.57 -5.11
C ILE A 150 4.90 -8.49 -5.50
N CYS A 151 4.63 -7.74 -6.58
CA CYS A 151 5.50 -6.64 -7.01
C CYS A 151 5.54 -5.51 -5.96
N TRP A 152 4.39 -5.14 -5.40
CA TRP A 152 4.29 -4.10 -4.38
C TRP A 152 5.00 -4.49 -3.09
N THR A 153 4.89 -5.75 -2.65
CA THR A 153 5.61 -6.19 -1.44
C THR A 153 7.13 -6.15 -1.61
N LYS A 154 7.66 -6.47 -2.80
CA LYS A 154 9.09 -6.24 -3.12
C LYS A 154 9.47 -4.76 -3.02
N TYR A 155 8.63 -3.87 -3.54
CA TYR A 155 8.82 -2.42 -3.40
C TYR A 155 8.84 -2.00 -1.92
N PHE A 156 7.90 -2.48 -1.10
CA PHE A 156 7.83 -2.15 0.32
C PHE A 156 9.02 -2.65 1.12
N VAL A 157 9.54 -3.86 0.83
CA VAL A 157 10.78 -4.35 1.44
C VAL A 157 11.94 -3.41 1.11
N ARG A 158 12.14 -3.10 -0.19
CA ARG A 158 13.23 -2.20 -0.62
C ARG A 158 13.13 -0.82 0.04
N GLU A 159 11.95 -0.22 0.06
CA GLU A 159 11.78 1.11 0.66
C GLU A 159 11.92 1.09 2.18
N ALA A 160 11.47 0.04 2.87
CA ALA A 160 11.69 -0.11 4.30
C ALA A 160 13.19 -0.22 4.63
N GLU A 161 13.94 -1.02 3.85
CA GLU A 161 15.39 -1.13 3.98
C GLU A 161 16.09 0.20 3.71
N VAL A 162 15.67 0.94 2.68
CA VAL A 162 16.19 2.28 2.39
C VAL A 162 15.93 3.24 3.55
N LEU A 163 14.72 3.24 4.12
CA LEU A 163 14.38 4.11 5.26
C LEU A 163 15.20 3.79 6.51
N GLU A 164 15.48 2.51 6.77
CA GLU A 164 16.33 2.09 7.88
C GLU A 164 17.79 2.51 7.65
N GLN A 165 18.34 2.22 6.47
CA GLN A 165 19.72 2.55 6.11
C GLN A 165 19.96 4.07 6.05
N ARG A 166 18.95 4.87 5.65
CA ARG A 166 19.07 6.33 5.55
C ARG A 166 19.44 6.99 6.88
N LYS A 167 19.13 6.37 8.02
CA LYS A 167 19.50 6.86 9.35
C LYS A 167 21.01 6.80 9.62
N SER A 168 21.72 5.92 8.92
CA SER A 168 23.16 5.67 9.09
C SER A 168 24.00 5.96 7.85
N MET A 169 23.38 6.34 6.72
CA MET A 169 24.09 6.68 5.49
C MET A 169 24.83 8.01 5.63
N SER A 170 26.01 8.08 5.03
CA SER A 170 26.73 9.34 4.80
C SER A 170 26.02 10.22 3.76
N GLU A 171 26.35 11.51 3.73
CA GLU A 171 25.79 12.46 2.75
C GLU A 171 26.05 12.04 1.30
N GLU A 172 27.23 11.48 1.01
CA GLU A 172 27.58 10.97 -0.33
C GLU A 172 26.71 9.76 -0.74
N GLU A 173 26.48 8.84 0.19
CA GLU A 173 25.62 7.67 -0.05
C GLU A 173 24.17 8.07 -0.25
N LEU A 174 23.68 9.05 0.52
CA LEU A 174 22.36 9.64 0.33
C LEU A 174 22.24 10.28 -1.05
N ALA A 175 23.22 11.09 -1.47
CA ALA A 175 23.23 11.72 -2.79
C ALA A 175 23.22 10.67 -3.93
N LYS A 176 24.01 9.59 -3.79
CA LYS A 176 24.04 8.49 -4.75
C LYS A 176 22.70 7.75 -4.81
N GLN A 177 22.07 7.51 -3.66
CA GLN A 177 20.74 6.89 -3.58
C GLN A 177 19.69 7.78 -4.25
N ASP A 178 19.67 9.07 -3.93
CA ASP A 178 18.72 10.03 -4.50
C ASP A 178 18.94 10.20 -6.02
N PHE A 179 20.18 10.11 -6.50
CA PHE A 179 20.47 10.09 -7.93
C PHE A 179 19.87 8.85 -8.62
N ARG A 180 20.01 7.66 -8.03
CA ARG A 180 19.38 6.42 -8.55
C ARG A 180 17.85 6.55 -8.60
N ASP A 181 17.27 7.12 -7.55
CA ASP A 181 15.81 7.33 -7.47
C ASP A 181 15.31 8.34 -8.52
N LYS A 182 16.10 9.37 -8.83
CA LYS A 182 15.80 10.33 -9.91
C LYS A 182 15.86 9.70 -11.31
N LEU A 183 16.77 8.76 -11.54
CA LEU A 183 16.90 8.04 -12.82
C LEU A 183 15.73 7.08 -13.08
N HIS A 184 15.17 6.50 -12.02
CA HIS A 184 14.08 5.53 -12.12
C HIS A 184 12.87 5.94 -11.26
N PRO A 185 12.08 6.94 -11.69
CA PRO A 185 10.92 7.39 -10.91
C PRO A 185 9.85 6.33 -10.69
N ILE A 186 9.74 5.35 -11.60
CA ILE A 186 8.83 4.21 -11.45
C ILE A 186 9.66 3.04 -10.94
N PRO A 187 9.31 2.43 -9.79
CA PRO A 187 10.05 1.30 -9.26
C PRO A 187 10.06 0.13 -10.24
N LYS A 188 11.26 -0.38 -10.54
CA LYS A 188 11.47 -1.48 -11.48
C LYS A 188 10.75 -2.76 -11.06
N GLU A 189 10.54 -2.97 -9.77
CA GLU A 189 9.86 -4.13 -9.22
C GLU A 189 8.39 -4.22 -9.66
N LEU A 190 7.80 -3.08 -10.04
CA LEU A 190 6.39 -2.99 -10.41
C LEU A 190 6.13 -3.37 -11.87
N ASP A 191 7.14 -3.43 -12.73
CA ASP A 191 6.96 -3.77 -14.15
C ASP A 191 5.88 -2.89 -14.84
N ILE A 192 5.82 -1.61 -14.46
CA ILE A 192 4.86 -0.62 -14.98
C ILE A 192 5.53 0.23 -16.05
N TYR A 193 4.95 0.24 -17.25
CA TYR A 193 5.42 1.06 -18.38
C TYR A 193 4.38 2.09 -18.78
N VAL A 194 4.82 3.35 -18.94
CA VAL A 194 3.96 4.43 -19.44
C VAL A 194 3.84 4.33 -20.95
N ARG A 195 2.72 3.76 -21.43
CA ARG A 195 2.47 3.51 -22.87
C ARG A 195 2.31 4.79 -23.69
N LYS A 196 1.61 5.79 -23.14
CA LYS A 196 1.30 7.05 -23.86
C LYS A 196 2.42 8.06 -23.66
N SER A 197 3.18 8.34 -24.72
CA SER A 197 4.29 9.30 -24.70
C SER A 197 3.86 10.71 -24.30
N CYS A 198 2.67 11.15 -24.74
CA CYS A 198 2.13 12.48 -24.46
C CYS A 198 1.97 12.80 -22.95
N ASN A 199 1.68 11.80 -22.12
CA ASN A 199 1.50 11.98 -20.68
C ASN A 199 2.70 11.52 -19.86
N LYS A 200 3.78 11.06 -20.51
CA LYS A 200 4.92 10.43 -19.84
C LYS A 200 5.55 11.33 -18.79
N LYS A 201 5.79 12.60 -19.12
CA LYS A 201 6.37 13.58 -18.19
C LYS A 201 5.52 13.74 -16.93
N ASN A 202 4.23 14.01 -17.10
CA ASN A 202 3.29 14.22 -15.99
C ASN A 202 3.18 12.99 -15.08
N VAL A 203 3.14 11.79 -15.65
CA VAL A 203 3.11 10.55 -14.87
C VAL A 203 4.40 10.38 -14.07
N LEU A 204 5.57 10.60 -14.69
CA LEU A 204 6.85 10.50 -13.98
C LEU A 204 6.98 11.54 -12.86
N ASP A 205 6.52 12.77 -13.07
CA ASP A 205 6.55 13.81 -12.04
C ASP A 205 5.58 13.49 -10.88
N SER A 206 4.41 12.90 -11.20
CA SER A 206 3.49 12.39 -10.18
C SER A 206 4.13 11.28 -9.35
N TRP A 207 4.87 10.36 -9.98
CA TRP A 207 5.60 9.31 -9.27
C TRP A 207 6.67 9.86 -8.34
N LYS A 208 7.44 10.86 -8.78
CA LYS A 208 8.43 11.53 -7.92
C LYS A 208 7.77 12.15 -6.69
N ALA A 209 6.69 12.91 -6.89
CA ALA A 209 5.95 13.54 -5.80
C ALA A 209 5.40 12.49 -4.81
N TRP A 210 4.87 11.39 -5.34
CA TRP A 210 4.38 10.28 -4.53
C TRP A 210 5.51 9.62 -3.70
N HIS A 211 6.68 9.36 -4.29
CA HIS A 211 7.83 8.82 -3.55
C HIS A 211 8.37 9.74 -2.47
N VAL A 212 8.47 11.04 -2.74
CA VAL A 212 8.89 12.04 -1.74
C VAL A 212 7.99 11.95 -0.52
N ARG A 213 6.67 11.87 -0.73
CA ARG A 213 5.71 11.75 0.37
C ARG A 213 5.87 10.44 1.14
N LYS A 214 6.06 9.32 0.45
CA LYS A 214 6.22 8.00 1.07
C LYS A 214 7.45 7.88 1.97
N ARG A 215 8.47 8.71 1.74
CA ARG A 215 9.72 8.71 2.50
C ARG A 215 9.80 9.78 3.58
N GLN A 216 8.72 10.53 3.80
CA GLN A 216 8.68 11.50 4.89
C GLN A 216 8.75 10.78 6.24
N VAL A 217 9.66 11.25 7.10
CA VAL A 217 9.72 10.84 8.50
C VAL A 217 8.64 11.62 9.25
N LEU A 218 7.55 10.95 9.61
CA LEU A 218 6.53 11.52 10.48
C LEU A 218 7.12 11.60 11.89
N GLY A 219 7.41 12.81 12.36
CA GLY A 219 8.11 13.01 13.63
C GLY A 219 8.93 14.29 13.76
N SER A 220 9.19 15.02 12.67
CA SER A 220 9.56 16.43 12.81
C SER A 220 8.28 17.22 13.08
N ARG A 221 7.80 17.16 14.33
CA ARG A 221 7.06 18.30 14.87
C ARG A 221 8.06 19.44 14.79
N ASP A 222 7.88 20.26 13.78
CA ASP A 222 8.35 21.62 13.76
C ASP A 222 7.94 22.23 15.10
N THR A 223 8.85 22.23 16.07
CA THR A 223 8.73 23.08 17.25
C THR A 223 8.78 24.49 16.68
N GLY A 224 7.60 25.03 16.38
CA GLY A 224 7.39 26.42 16.00
C GLY A 224 7.91 27.33 17.10
N LEU A 225 9.22 27.51 17.10
CA LEU A 225 9.97 28.42 17.93
C LEU A 225 10.95 29.15 17.02
N GLY A 226 10.66 30.42 16.78
CA GLY A 226 11.69 31.42 16.55
C GLY A 226 11.79 31.97 15.14
N MET A 227 10.93 32.94 14.85
CA MET A 227 11.24 34.17 14.09
C MET A 227 9.98 35.04 14.27
N ASP A 228 9.71 35.54 15.47
CA ASP A 228 10.18 36.86 15.93
C ASP A 228 10.35 37.86 14.77
N GLY A 229 9.21 38.33 14.26
CA GLY A 229 9.13 39.56 13.51
C GLY A 229 9.20 40.72 14.49
N THR A 230 10.43 41.13 14.82
CA THR A 230 10.66 42.42 15.46
C THR A 230 10.62 43.52 14.39
N GLN A 231 9.75 44.47 14.66
CA GLN A 231 9.45 45.71 13.97
C GLN A 231 10.64 46.69 13.91
N ASP A 232 10.61 47.49 12.84
CA ASP A 232 10.88 48.93 12.76
C ASP A 232 12.19 49.49 13.35
N ALA A 233 13.05 49.99 12.45
CA ALA A 233 13.78 51.23 12.68
C ALA A 233 14.04 51.93 11.34
N ASP A 234 13.28 53.00 11.13
CA ASP A 234 13.63 54.13 10.28
C ASP A 234 15.06 54.59 10.56
N MET A 235 15.84 54.84 9.52
CA MET A 235 16.92 55.81 9.57
C MET A 235 17.01 56.51 8.21
N GLU A 236 16.32 57.66 8.14
CA GLU A 236 16.67 58.75 7.23
C GLU A 236 18.11 59.18 7.52
N GLU A 237 18.95 59.30 6.50
CA GLU A 237 19.99 60.35 6.49
C GLU A 237 20.38 60.71 5.05
N SER A 238 19.99 61.94 4.71
CA SER A 238 20.68 62.98 3.95
C SER A 238 21.35 62.66 2.60
N GLU A 239 20.76 63.32 1.60
CA GLU A 239 21.41 64.00 0.48
C GLU A 239 22.81 64.53 0.80
N ASP A 240 23.75 64.34 -0.12
CA ASP A 240 24.77 65.35 -0.41
C ASP A 240 25.15 65.30 -1.90
N ASP A 241 25.45 66.51 -2.36
CA ASP A 241 25.42 67.05 -3.70
C ASP A 241 26.50 66.58 -4.70
N GLU A 242 26.16 66.84 -5.97
CA GLU A 242 27.01 67.32 -7.08
C GLU A 242 28.46 66.80 -7.22
N ASP A 243 28.79 66.19 -8.37
CA ASP A 243 29.81 66.84 -9.21
C ASP A 243 29.76 66.43 -10.70
N SER A 244 29.52 67.45 -11.51
CA SER A 244 30.16 67.78 -12.79
C SER A 244 30.39 66.71 -13.87
N GLN A 245 29.68 66.97 -14.97
CA GLN A 245 30.17 66.80 -16.33
C GLN A 245 31.67 67.14 -16.45
N ARG A 246 32.46 66.22 -17.01
CA ARG A 246 33.63 66.60 -17.82
C ARG A 246 33.70 65.81 -19.11
N HIS A 247 33.75 66.60 -20.17
CA HIS A 247 34.11 66.24 -21.53
C HIS A 247 35.45 65.50 -21.63
N GLY A 248 35.51 64.55 -22.57
CA GLY A 248 36.43 64.68 -23.69
C GLY A 248 37.58 63.68 -23.82
N ILE A 249 37.67 63.14 -25.05
CA ILE A 249 38.88 62.74 -25.80
C ILE A 249 39.49 61.39 -25.36
N ASP A 250 39.72 60.38 -26.20
CA ASP A 250 39.90 60.24 -27.67
C ASP A 250 39.06 59.07 -28.24
#